data_AF-A0A8K0E7A0-F1
#
_entry.id   AF-A0A8K0E7A0-F1
#
_cell.length_a   1.000
_cell.length_b   1.000
_cell.length_c   1.000
_cell.angle_alpha   90.00
_cell.angle_beta   90.00
_cell.angle_gamma   90.00
#
_symmetry.space_group_name_H-M   'P 1'
#
loop_
_entity.id
_entity.type
_entity.pdbx_description
1 polymer ?
#
loop_
_entity_poly.entity_id
_entity_poly.type
_entity_poly.pdbx_seq_one_letter_code
_entity_poly.pdbx_strand_id
1 'polypeptide(L)'
;MLCYMIAGAGVKTHFYWSMKTSNGDPDLLQSRLDNIVRHYQNDHRNCFAGNDQYRGARCRTDPNYLPQRTTLRDPVAIQLTTQWIRDTQIYKNPLDYVHCVDTHYAESFNNSLLQYHDKRIVFGKDQYSMRSYRAVLDWNEHVDREYTSITRRQSATNPRAVEGHKVLKRKGNNFKATIWDTYMDTIFPAVN
;
A
#
# COMPACT_ATOMS: atom_id res chain seq x y z
N MET A 1 22.19 -1.23 29.67
CA MET A 1 22.51 -1.16 28.23
C MET A 1 21.28 -1.61 27.45
N LEU A 2 20.36 -0.69 27.17
CA LEU A 2 19.12 -0.98 26.43
C LEU A 2 19.44 -0.97 24.93
N CYS A 3 19.74 -2.15 24.38
CA CYS A 3 19.78 -2.33 22.94
C CYS A 3 18.34 -2.16 22.43
N TYR A 4 18.05 -0.99 21.86
CA TYR A 4 16.79 -0.72 21.17
C TYR A 4 16.69 -1.72 20.02
N MET A 5 15.94 -2.81 20.22
CA MET A 5 15.48 -3.65 19.11
C MET A 5 14.85 -2.72 18.09
N ILE A 6 15.40 -2.73 16.87
CA ILE A 6 14.89 -2.00 15.72
C ILE A 6 13.39 -2.26 15.68
N ALA A 7 12.59 -1.24 15.97
CA ALA A 7 11.15 -1.37 16.15
C ALA A 7 10.56 -2.13 14.95
N GLY A 8 10.09 -3.37 15.22
CA GLY A 8 9.78 -4.39 14.21
C GLY A 8 8.81 -3.94 13.11
N ALA A 9 8.03 -2.89 13.37
CA ALA A 9 7.18 -2.22 12.39
C ALA A 9 7.93 -1.76 11.12
N GLY A 10 9.16 -1.25 11.24
CA GLY A 10 9.93 -0.77 10.08
C GLY A 10 10.55 -1.90 9.27
N VAL A 11 10.91 -3.01 9.91
CA VAL A 11 11.40 -4.20 9.20
C VAL A 11 10.24 -4.89 8.49
N LYS A 12 9.08 -4.99 9.15
CA LYS A 12 7.85 -5.57 8.59
C LYS A 12 7.43 -4.94 7.26
N THR A 13 7.53 -3.62 7.13
CA THR A 13 7.21 -2.93 5.85
C THR A 13 8.15 -3.35 4.71
N HIS A 14 9.43 -3.60 4.99
CA HIS A 14 10.36 -4.12 3.98
C HIS A 14 10.04 -5.55 3.60
N PHE A 15 9.60 -6.40 4.53
CA PHE A 15 9.15 -7.75 4.21
C PHE A 15 7.99 -7.75 3.22
N TYR A 16 6.93 -6.98 3.51
CA TYR A 16 5.78 -6.87 2.59
C TYR A 16 6.18 -6.33 1.22
N TRP A 17 7.03 -5.31 1.19
CA TRP A 17 7.52 -4.76 -0.07
C TRP A 17 8.35 -5.79 -0.86
N SER A 18 9.23 -6.54 -0.20
CA SER A 18 10.04 -7.58 -0.84
C SER A 18 9.18 -8.69 -1.45
N MET A 19 8.15 -9.16 -0.72
CA MET A 19 7.21 -10.17 -1.21
C MET A 19 6.37 -9.66 -2.39
N LYS A 20 5.91 -8.39 -2.33
CA LYS A 20 5.14 -7.77 -3.42
C LYS A 20 5.95 -7.65 -4.71
N THR A 21 7.25 -7.38 -4.59
CA THR A 21 8.10 -7.03 -5.73
C THR A 21 8.95 -8.19 -6.23
N SER A 22 8.94 -9.35 -5.56
CA SER A 22 9.77 -10.52 -5.92
C SER A 22 9.37 -11.15 -7.24
N ASN A 23 8.16 -10.86 -7.75
CA ASN A 23 7.72 -11.29 -9.09
C ASN A 23 7.86 -12.82 -9.31
N GLY A 24 7.55 -13.63 -8.31
CA GLY A 24 7.71 -15.08 -8.37
C GLY A 24 9.13 -15.62 -8.13
N ASP A 25 10.13 -14.76 -7.93
CA ASP A 25 11.53 -15.16 -7.76
C ASP A 25 11.91 -15.28 -6.27
N PRO A 26 12.19 -16.51 -5.77
CA PRO A 26 12.56 -16.74 -4.36
C PRO A 26 13.95 -16.21 -3.99
N ASP A 27 14.90 -16.22 -4.92
CA ASP A 27 16.26 -15.73 -4.68
C ASP A 27 16.26 -14.20 -4.60
N LEU A 28 15.45 -13.57 -5.45
CA LEU A 28 15.21 -12.13 -5.36
C LEU A 28 14.52 -11.73 -4.05
N LEU A 29 13.59 -12.54 -3.54
CA LEU A 29 12.98 -12.30 -2.24
C LEU A 29 14.03 -12.35 -1.11
N GLN A 30 14.83 -13.43 -1.05
CA GLN A 30 15.86 -13.60 -0.01
C GLN A 30 16.93 -12.51 -0.08
N SER A 31 17.44 -12.18 -1.27
CA SER A 31 18.44 -11.12 -1.44
C SER A 31 17.95 -9.75 -0.98
N ARG A 32 16.66 -9.45 -1.17
CA ARG A 32 16.06 -8.21 -0.67
C ARG A 32 15.87 -8.24 0.85
N LEU A 33 15.51 -9.38 1.43
CA LEU A 33 15.43 -9.53 2.89
C LEU A 33 16.79 -9.33 3.55
N ASP A 34 17.86 -9.91 2.98
CA ASP A 34 19.23 -9.70 3.45
C ASP A 34 19.67 -8.24 3.31
N ASN A 35 19.20 -7.54 2.27
CA ASN A 35 19.49 -6.13 2.07
C ASN A 35 18.84 -5.19 3.11
N ILE A 36 17.84 -5.65 3.86
CA ILE A 36 17.19 -4.84 4.92
C ILE A 36 18.24 -4.39 5.95
N VAL A 37 19.14 -5.29 6.35
CA VAL A 37 20.17 -4.97 7.34
C VAL A 37 21.10 -3.87 6.82
N ARG A 38 21.55 -3.99 5.55
CA ARG A 38 22.40 -2.98 4.90
C ARG A 38 21.71 -1.62 4.80
N HIS A 39 20.41 -1.59 4.48
CA HIS A 39 19.62 -0.38 4.49
C HIS A 39 19.64 0.31 5.86
N TYR A 40 19.47 -0.45 6.96
CA TYR A 40 19.56 0.09 8.32
C TYR A 40 20.98 0.48 8.74
N GLN A 41 22.02 -0.07 8.10
CA GLN A 41 23.41 0.38 8.23
C GLN A 41 23.71 1.65 7.40
N ASN A 42 22.70 2.23 6.75
CA ASN A 42 22.81 3.39 5.85
C ASN A 42 23.60 3.10 4.56
N ASP A 43 23.64 1.83 4.14
CA ASP A 43 24.16 1.42 2.83
C ASP A 43 23.01 1.17 1.85
N HIS A 44 22.79 2.13 0.95
CA HIS A 44 21.66 2.12 0.01
C HIS A 44 22.01 1.62 -1.40
N ARG A 45 23.23 1.10 -1.62
CA ARG A 45 23.71 0.66 -2.95
C ARG A 45 22.81 -0.41 -3.58
N ASN A 46 22.30 -1.31 -2.75
CA ASN A 46 21.44 -2.42 -3.15
C ASN A 46 19.95 -2.15 -2.87
N CYS A 47 19.58 -0.95 -2.41
CA CYS A 47 18.18 -0.56 -2.31
C CYS A 47 17.56 -0.46 -3.71
N PHE A 48 16.25 -0.65 -3.83
CA PHE A 48 15.59 -0.71 -5.14
C PHE A 48 15.69 0.61 -5.91
N ALA A 49 16.23 0.58 -7.14
CA ALA A 49 16.42 1.75 -7.98
C ALA A 49 15.13 2.25 -8.66
N GLY A 50 14.11 1.38 -8.74
CA GLY A 50 12.96 1.58 -9.61
C GLY A 50 13.06 0.69 -10.85
N ASN A 51 11.90 0.41 -11.43
CA ASN A 51 11.75 -0.22 -12.74
C ASN A 51 10.49 0.35 -13.41
N ASP A 52 10.12 -0.18 -14.58
CA ASP A 52 8.94 0.29 -15.34
C ASP A 52 7.62 0.16 -14.55
N GLN A 53 7.57 -0.77 -13.59
CA GLN A 53 6.35 -1.07 -12.82
C GLN A 53 6.29 -0.31 -11.49
N TYR A 54 7.43 -0.05 -10.86
CA TYR A 54 7.51 0.48 -9.50
C TYR A 54 8.54 1.60 -9.39
N ARG A 55 8.15 2.68 -8.69
CA ARG A 55 9.07 3.75 -8.33
C ARG A 55 10.19 3.24 -7.42
N GLY A 56 11.39 3.76 -7.63
CA GLY A 56 12.55 3.49 -6.78
C GLY A 56 12.37 3.91 -5.33
N ALA A 57 13.11 3.25 -4.44
CA ALA A 57 13.14 3.58 -3.04
C ALA A 57 13.72 5.00 -2.86
N ARG A 58 13.06 5.84 -2.05
CA ARG A 58 13.51 7.22 -1.80
C ARG A 58 14.95 7.30 -1.34
N CYS A 59 15.41 6.35 -0.52
CA CYS A 59 16.79 6.31 -0.04
C CYS A 59 17.84 6.15 -1.14
N ARG A 60 17.44 5.71 -2.34
CA ARG A 60 18.31 5.59 -3.51
C ARG A 60 18.08 6.70 -4.53
N THR A 61 16.86 7.23 -4.63
CA THR A 61 16.49 8.19 -5.68
C THR A 61 16.48 9.65 -5.23
N ASP A 62 16.33 9.93 -3.94
CA ASP A 62 16.20 11.28 -3.38
C ASP A 62 17.56 11.73 -2.79
N PRO A 63 18.25 12.72 -3.37
CA PRO A 63 19.55 13.18 -2.88
C PRO A 63 19.46 13.84 -1.49
N ASN A 64 18.27 14.28 -1.08
CA ASN A 64 18.02 14.87 0.23
C ASN A 64 17.47 13.86 1.25
N TYR A 65 17.59 12.56 0.97
CA TYR A 65 17.12 11.54 1.89
C TYR A 65 17.94 11.53 3.19
N LEU A 66 17.24 11.73 4.31
CA LEU A 66 17.80 11.60 5.65
C LEU A 66 17.15 10.39 6.36
N PRO A 67 17.94 9.45 6.91
CA PRO A 67 17.40 8.35 7.70
C PRO A 67 16.62 8.89 8.90
N GLN A 68 15.35 8.49 9.00
CA GLN A 68 14.51 8.87 10.15
C GLN A 68 14.81 8.06 11.41
N ARG A 69 15.43 6.89 11.24
CA ARG A 69 15.75 5.95 12.33
C ARG A 69 17.25 5.92 12.55
N THR A 70 17.63 5.59 13.79
CA THR A 70 19.03 5.41 14.18
C THR A 70 19.69 4.33 13.32
N THR A 71 20.84 4.67 12.74
CA THR A 71 21.64 3.75 11.94
C THR A 71 22.15 2.60 12.80
N LEU A 72 22.05 1.38 12.29
CA LEU A 72 22.58 0.18 12.89
C LEU A 72 24.10 0.15 12.71
N ARG A 73 24.86 0.27 13.80
CA ARG A 73 26.35 0.27 13.78
C ARG A 73 26.97 -0.82 14.62
N ASP A 74 26.24 -1.31 15.63
CA ASP A 74 26.73 -2.32 16.55
C ASP A 74 26.82 -3.69 15.86
N PRO A 75 27.99 -4.36 15.87
CA PRO A 75 28.20 -5.63 15.16
C PRO A 75 27.34 -6.77 15.71
N VAL A 76 27.09 -6.80 17.02
CA VAL A 76 26.22 -7.80 17.65
C VAL A 76 24.77 -7.57 17.21
N ALA A 77 24.32 -6.32 17.18
CA ALA A 77 22.98 -5.98 16.73
C ALA A 77 22.77 -6.29 15.23
N ILE A 78 23.80 -6.11 14.39
CA ILE A 78 23.80 -6.51 12.97
C ILE A 78 23.61 -8.03 12.86
N GLN A 79 24.39 -8.80 13.61
CA GLN A 79 24.32 -10.26 13.60
C GLN A 79 22.95 -10.75 14.08
N LEU A 80 22.44 -10.25 15.20
CA LEU A 80 21.15 -10.62 15.75
C LEU A 80 20.00 -10.29 14.79
N THR A 81 20.04 -9.12 14.14
CA THR A 81 19.01 -8.72 13.17
C THR A 81 19.05 -9.62 11.93
N THR A 82 20.25 -9.91 11.42
CA THR A 82 20.45 -10.80 10.27
C THR A 82 19.92 -12.20 10.57
N GLN A 83 20.30 -12.75 11.73
CA GLN A 83 19.86 -14.06 12.18
C GLN A 83 18.34 -14.10 12.32
N TRP A 84 17.75 -13.09 12.96
CA TRP A 84 16.30 -12.99 13.11
C TRP A 84 15.56 -12.97 11.76
N ILE A 85 16.03 -12.20 10.77
CA ILE A 85 15.45 -12.18 9.42
C ILE A 85 15.51 -13.57 8.79
N ARG A 86 16.68 -14.22 8.85
CA ARG A 86 16.91 -15.56 8.28
C ARG A 86 16.13 -16.65 9.00
N ASP A 87 15.77 -16.42 10.26
CA ASP A 87 14.97 -17.35 11.04
C ASP A 87 13.48 -17.31 10.73
N THR A 88 13.00 -16.28 10.01
CA THR A 88 11.60 -16.17 9.61
C THR A 88 11.19 -17.26 8.62
N GLN A 89 9.92 -17.67 8.69
CA GLN A 89 9.34 -18.62 7.72
C GLN A 89 9.37 -18.07 6.29
N ILE A 90 9.30 -16.75 6.14
CA ILE A 90 9.36 -16.07 4.83
C ILE A 90 10.73 -16.27 4.19
N TYR A 91 11.81 -16.16 4.97
CA TYR A 91 13.16 -16.41 4.47
C TYR A 91 13.41 -17.90 4.20
N LYS A 92 12.94 -18.78 5.10
CA LYS A 92 13.14 -20.23 5.02
C LYS A 92 12.36 -20.90 3.88
N ASN A 93 11.13 -20.44 3.62
CA ASN A 93 10.22 -20.99 2.61
C ASN A 93 9.78 -19.90 1.63
N PRO A 94 10.69 -19.30 0.84
CA PRO A 94 10.37 -18.12 0.02
C PRO A 94 9.30 -18.40 -1.03
N LEU A 95 9.23 -19.62 -1.57
CA LEU A 95 8.27 -20.04 -2.59
C LEU A 95 6.80 -19.84 -2.17
N ASP A 96 6.50 -19.94 -0.88
CA ASP A 96 5.13 -19.74 -0.37
C ASP A 96 4.71 -18.25 -0.40
N TYR A 97 5.68 -17.33 -0.53
CA TYR A 97 5.48 -15.89 -0.36
C TYR A 97 5.81 -15.04 -1.59
N VAL A 98 6.45 -15.61 -2.61
CA VAL A 98 6.85 -14.87 -3.83
C VAL A 98 5.67 -14.37 -4.68
N HIS A 99 4.48 -14.92 -4.43
CA HIS A 99 3.22 -14.56 -5.09
C HIS A 99 2.27 -13.76 -4.18
N CYS A 100 2.74 -13.27 -3.03
CA CYS A 100 1.90 -12.43 -2.18
C CYS A 100 1.53 -11.13 -2.92
N VAL A 101 0.23 -10.89 -3.04
CA VAL A 101 -0.33 -9.66 -3.61
C VAL A 101 -0.82 -8.76 -2.49
N ASP A 102 -0.57 -7.46 -2.65
CA ASP A 102 -1.09 -6.43 -1.78
C ASP A 102 -2.62 -6.35 -1.89
N THR A 103 -3.32 -6.70 -0.81
CA THR A 103 -4.78 -6.70 -0.74
C THR A 103 -5.37 -5.32 -0.46
N HIS A 104 -4.55 -4.27 -0.27
CA HIS A 104 -5.01 -2.93 0.09
C HIS A 104 -6.15 -2.42 -0.80
N TYR A 105 -6.03 -2.56 -2.13
CA TYR A 105 -7.07 -2.11 -3.05
C TYR A 105 -8.33 -2.98 -2.98
N ALA A 106 -8.19 -4.30 -2.78
CA ALA A 106 -9.34 -5.19 -2.61
C ALA A 106 -10.09 -4.87 -1.30
N GLU A 107 -9.36 -4.67 -0.20
CA GLU A 107 -9.93 -4.26 1.09
C GLU A 107 -10.60 -2.89 1.01
N SER A 108 -9.96 -1.94 0.33
CA SER A 108 -10.53 -0.60 0.11
C SER A 108 -11.75 -0.63 -0.80
N PHE A 109 -11.77 -1.49 -1.81
CA PHE A 109 -12.94 -1.69 -2.66
C PHE A 109 -14.11 -2.28 -1.88
N ASN A 110 -13.86 -3.19 -0.94
CA ASN A 110 -14.90 -3.69 -0.03
C ASN A 110 -15.54 -2.56 0.79
N ASN A 111 -14.76 -1.56 1.23
CA ASN A 111 -15.32 -0.38 1.90
C ASN A 111 -16.21 0.46 0.97
N SER A 112 -15.90 0.52 -0.32
CA SER A 112 -16.76 1.17 -1.32
C SER A 112 -18.03 0.37 -1.58
N LEU A 113 -17.95 -0.97 -1.65
CA LEU A 113 -19.13 -1.84 -1.76
C LEU A 113 -20.09 -1.60 -0.60
N LEU A 114 -19.60 -1.50 0.64
CA LEU A 114 -20.42 -1.28 1.83
C LEU A 114 -21.18 0.07 1.83
N GLN A 115 -20.82 1.04 0.99
CA GLN A 115 -21.61 2.27 0.82
C GLN A 115 -22.93 2.00 0.09
N TYR A 116 -22.98 0.96 -0.75
CA TYR A 116 -24.13 0.60 -1.56
C TYR A 116 -24.81 -0.68 -1.07
N HIS A 117 -24.07 -1.55 -0.38
CA HIS A 117 -24.51 -2.79 0.22
C HIS A 117 -24.52 -2.68 1.74
N ASP A 118 -25.69 -2.41 2.32
CA ASP A 118 -25.85 -2.54 3.76
C ASP A 118 -25.77 -4.02 4.14
N LYS A 119 -24.83 -4.36 5.02
CA LYS A 119 -24.61 -5.73 5.52
C LYS A 119 -25.83 -6.34 6.22
N ARG A 120 -26.80 -5.53 6.65
CA ARG A 120 -27.99 -5.95 7.38
C ARG A 120 -29.23 -6.10 6.50
N ILE A 121 -29.15 -5.70 5.24
CA ILE A 121 -30.28 -5.73 4.32
C ILE A 121 -30.00 -6.79 3.27
N VAL A 122 -30.93 -7.74 3.13
CA VAL A 122 -30.88 -8.74 2.07
C VAL A 122 -31.49 -8.13 0.81
N PHE A 123 -30.71 -8.06 -0.26
CA PHE A 123 -31.18 -7.58 -1.55
C PHE A 123 -31.50 -8.75 -2.47
N GLY A 124 -32.55 -8.61 -3.29
CA GLY A 124 -32.78 -9.50 -4.42
C GLY A 124 -31.64 -9.38 -5.45
N LYS A 125 -31.50 -10.40 -6.31
CA LYS A 125 -30.38 -10.53 -7.26
C LYS A 125 -30.14 -9.27 -8.11
N ASP A 126 -31.20 -8.69 -8.68
CA ASP A 126 -31.06 -7.54 -9.58
C ASP A 126 -30.62 -6.27 -8.84
N GLN A 127 -31.18 -6.04 -7.65
CA GLN A 127 -30.77 -4.94 -6.78
C GLN A 127 -29.33 -5.09 -6.30
N TYR A 128 -28.93 -6.32 -5.99
CA TYR A 128 -27.55 -6.64 -5.61
C TYR A 128 -26.57 -6.35 -6.76
N SER A 129 -26.90 -6.78 -7.99
CA SER A 129 -26.09 -6.52 -9.17
C SER A 129 -25.97 -5.02 -9.47
N MET A 130 -27.09 -4.30 -9.49
CA MET A 130 -27.11 -2.85 -9.72
C MET A 130 -26.24 -2.09 -8.71
N ARG A 131 -26.35 -2.43 -7.42
CA ARG A 131 -25.55 -1.80 -6.34
C ARG A 131 -24.07 -2.12 -6.47
N SER A 132 -23.73 -3.34 -6.88
CA SER A 132 -22.36 -3.74 -7.15
C SER A 132 -21.77 -2.93 -8.31
N TYR A 133 -22.49 -2.79 -9.42
CA TYR A 133 -22.03 -1.98 -10.54
C TYR A 133 -21.87 -0.51 -10.16
N ARG A 134 -22.77 0.03 -9.33
CA ARG A 134 -22.65 1.40 -8.83
C ARG A 134 -21.40 1.59 -7.94
N ALA A 135 -21.09 0.61 -7.11
CA ALA A 135 -19.86 0.62 -6.31
C ALA A 135 -18.61 0.57 -7.18
N VAL A 136 -18.62 -0.22 -8.26
CA VAL A 136 -17.52 -0.29 -9.24
C VAL A 136 -17.31 1.06 -9.92
N LEU A 137 -18.38 1.71 -10.40
CA LEU A 137 -18.27 3.02 -11.05
C LEU A 137 -17.74 4.09 -10.09
N ASP A 138 -18.26 4.14 -8.86
CA ASP A 138 -17.78 5.07 -7.82
C ASP A 138 -16.33 4.79 -7.41
N TRP A 139 -15.92 3.52 -7.37
CA TRP A 139 -14.54 3.14 -7.08
C TRP A 139 -13.60 3.57 -8.20
N ASN A 140 -13.91 3.24 -9.45
CA ASN A 140 -13.07 3.54 -10.60
C ASN A 140 -12.84 5.05 -10.77
N GLU A 141 -13.84 5.87 -10.45
CA GLU A 141 -13.70 7.33 -10.51
C GLU A 141 -12.82 7.90 -9.37
N HIS A 142 -12.69 7.21 -8.23
CA HIS A 142 -12.16 7.80 -7.00
C HIS A 142 -11.00 7.06 -6.32
N VAL A 143 -10.62 5.86 -6.75
CA VAL A 143 -9.62 5.00 -6.10
C VAL A 143 -8.28 5.69 -5.84
N ASP A 144 -7.79 6.47 -6.80
CA ASP A 144 -6.53 7.21 -6.71
C ASP A 144 -6.75 8.73 -6.74
N ARG A 145 -7.88 9.18 -6.19
CA ARG A 145 -8.25 10.60 -6.19
C ARG A 145 -7.18 11.46 -5.51
N GLU A 146 -6.83 12.56 -6.17
CA GLU A 146 -5.84 13.51 -5.69
C GLU A 146 -6.23 14.15 -4.34
N TYR A 147 -5.23 14.61 -3.60
CA TYR A 147 -5.39 15.34 -2.35
C TYR A 147 -5.16 16.84 -2.53
N THR A 148 -5.91 17.66 -1.79
CA THR A 148 -5.77 19.13 -1.81
C THR A 148 -4.75 19.63 -0.80
N SER A 149 -4.60 18.91 0.32
CA SER A 149 -3.73 19.31 1.42
C SER A 149 -3.38 18.11 2.30
N ILE A 150 -2.42 18.32 3.21
CA ILE A 150 -2.02 17.34 4.22
C ILE A 150 -2.20 17.99 5.58
N THR A 151 -3.14 17.48 6.38
CA THR A 151 -3.35 17.94 7.76
C THR A 151 -2.39 17.23 8.69
N ARG A 152 -1.57 17.99 9.42
CA ARG A 152 -0.68 17.46 10.46
C ARG A 152 -1.25 17.83 11.82
N ARG A 153 -1.74 16.84 12.56
CA ARG A 153 -2.12 17.02 13.97
C ARG A 153 -1.04 16.42 14.85
N GLN A 154 -0.39 17.24 15.66
CA GLN A 154 0.43 16.72 16.76
C GLN A 154 -0.49 16.19 17.84
N SER A 155 -0.39 14.89 18.13
CA SER A 155 -1.07 14.29 19.26
C SER A 155 -0.13 14.23 20.45
N ALA A 156 -0.59 14.67 21.63
CA ALA A 156 0.18 14.50 22.86
C ALA A 156 0.44 13.01 23.19
N THR A 157 -0.44 12.11 22.75
CA THR A 157 -0.28 10.65 22.93
C THR A 157 0.65 10.01 21.90
N ASN A 158 0.91 10.68 20.77
CA ASN A 158 1.87 10.22 19.77
C ASN A 158 2.63 11.40 19.17
N PRO A 159 3.51 12.04 19.97
CA PRO A 159 4.19 13.29 19.58
C PRO A 159 5.20 13.10 18.45
N ARG A 160 5.53 11.84 18.10
CA ARG A 160 6.42 11.48 16.99
C ARG A 160 5.67 11.04 15.73
N ALA A 161 4.34 11.10 15.70
CA ALA A 161 3.57 10.87 14.47
C ALA A 161 3.85 11.99 13.46
N VAL A 162 4.72 11.71 12.49
CA VAL A 162 5.09 12.66 11.42
C VAL A 162 4.15 12.55 10.22
N GLU A 163 3.33 11.50 10.16
CA GLU A 163 2.44 11.24 9.03
C GLU A 163 1.20 12.14 9.10
N GLY A 164 1.13 13.10 8.20
CA GLY A 164 -0.05 13.93 8.02
C GLY A 164 -1.15 13.18 7.27
N HIS A 165 -2.40 13.45 7.63
CA HIS A 165 -3.57 12.89 6.96
C HIS A 165 -3.84 13.64 5.65
N LYS A 166 -3.87 12.93 4.52
CA LYS A 166 -4.20 13.51 3.20
C LYS A 166 -5.68 13.87 3.16
N VAL A 167 -5.97 15.14 2.87
CA VAL A 167 -7.34 15.61 2.62
C VAL A 167 -7.62 15.46 1.13
N LEU A 168 -8.46 14.49 0.78
CA LEU A 168 -8.78 14.19 -0.62
C LEU A 168 -9.67 15.27 -1.24
N LYS A 169 -9.55 15.51 -2.55
CA LYS A 169 -10.50 16.35 -3.32
C LYS A 169 -11.93 15.84 -3.14
N ARG A 170 -12.94 16.69 -3.33
CA ARG A 170 -14.36 16.27 -3.28
C ARG A 170 -14.67 15.22 -4.38
N LYS A 171 -15.57 14.27 -4.12
CA LYS A 171 -16.03 13.28 -5.12
C LYS A 171 -16.81 13.99 -6.23
N GLY A 172 -16.48 13.72 -7.49
CA GLY A 172 -17.20 14.25 -8.66
C GLY A 172 -18.52 13.52 -8.86
N ASN A 173 -18.52 12.19 -8.75
CA ASN A 173 -19.63 11.31 -9.10
C ASN A 173 -20.14 11.53 -10.53
N ASN A 174 -19.23 11.82 -11.45
CA ASN A 174 -19.51 12.08 -12.86
C ASN A 174 -20.22 10.89 -13.51
N PHE A 175 -19.94 9.66 -13.04
CA PHE A 175 -20.64 8.46 -13.51
C PHE A 175 -22.17 8.58 -13.44
N LYS A 176 -22.72 9.37 -12.51
CA LYS A 176 -24.18 9.57 -12.39
C LYS A 176 -24.77 10.33 -13.58
N ALA A 177 -24.05 11.35 -14.06
CA ALA A 177 -24.46 12.09 -15.25
C ALA A 177 -24.43 11.18 -16.46
N THR A 178 -23.34 10.42 -16.66
CA THR A 178 -23.21 9.47 -17.76
C THR A 178 -24.33 8.41 -17.76
N ILE A 179 -24.68 7.85 -16.60
CA ILE A 179 -25.81 6.90 -16.50
C ILE A 179 -27.11 7.56 -16.93
N TRP A 180 -27.36 8.79 -16.47
CA TRP A 180 -28.58 9.53 -16.80
C TRP A 180 -28.67 9.85 -18.28
N ASP A 181 -27.59 10.36 -18.87
CA ASP A 181 -27.53 10.71 -20.29
C ASP A 181 -27.74 9.44 -21.14
N THR A 182 -27.05 8.35 -20.81
CA THR A 182 -27.22 7.05 -21.51
C THR A 182 -28.66 6.53 -21.41
N TYR A 183 -29.28 6.66 -20.23
CA TYR A 183 -30.67 6.28 -20.04
C TYR A 183 -31.60 7.15 -20.90
N MET A 184 -31.39 8.47 -20.90
CA MET A 184 -32.19 9.40 -21.70
C MET A 184 -32.05 9.14 -23.19
N ASP A 185 -30.84 8.89 -23.70
CA ASP A 185 -30.61 8.54 -25.09
C ASP A 185 -31.27 7.21 -25.48
N THR A 186 -31.40 6.28 -24.53
CA THR A 186 -32.05 4.97 -24.76
C THR A 186 -33.58 5.11 -24.82
N ILE A 187 -34.16 5.95 -23.96
CA ILE A 187 -35.62 6.13 -23.87
C ILE A 187 -36.13 7.13 -24.93
N PHE A 188 -35.34 8.16 -25.21
CA PHE A 188 -35.63 9.21 -26.18
C PHE A 188 -34.53 9.26 -27.25
N PRO A 189 -34.39 8.20 -28.06
CA PRO A 189 -33.41 8.22 -29.14
C PRO A 189 -33.72 9.39 -30.07
N ALA A 190 -32.70 10.16 -30.43
CA ALA A 190 -32.83 11.23 -31.40
C ALA A 190 -33.43 10.65 -32.68
N VAL A 191 -34.67 11.04 -32.98
CA VAL A 191 -35.32 10.69 -34.24
C VAL A 191 -34.60 11.50 -35.32
N ASN A 192 -33.78 10.83 -36.13
CA ASN A 192 -33.23 11.39 -37.36
C ASN A 192 -34.31 11.51 -38.43
#